data_AF-A0A350QEG3-F1
#
_entry.id   AF-A0A350QEG3-F1
#
_cell.length_a   1.000
_cell.length_b   1.000
_cell.length_c   1.000
_cell.angle_alpha   90.00
_cell.angle_beta   90.00
_cell.angle_gamma   90.00
#
_symmetry.space_group_name_H-M   'P 1'
#
loop_
_entity.id
_entity.type
_entity.pdbx_description
1 polymer ?
#
loop_
_entity_poly.entity_id
_entity_poly.type
_entity_poly.pdbx_seq_one_letter_code
_entity_poly.pdbx_strand_id
1 'polypeptide(L)'
;MFKFYWVTMMAGILTLAGCSSQPEYTSPNAGRYQQQQDSTPARLPTLLETTDPAPVAEPLSRGGNRPYQVFGQHYSPIADITVFQETGIASWYGS
;
A
#
# COMPACT_ATOMS: atom_id res chain seq x y z
N MET A 1 -40.75 51.17 4.84
CA MET A 1 -41.05 49.72 4.78
C MET A 1 -40.17 48.96 3.78
N PHE A 2 -39.92 49.46 2.55
CA PHE A 2 -39.09 48.76 1.53
C PHE A 2 -37.65 48.39 1.91
N LYS A 3 -36.97 49.19 2.76
CA LYS A 3 -35.58 48.95 3.19
C LYS A 3 -35.40 47.70 4.07
N PHE A 4 -36.41 47.31 4.84
CA PHE A 4 -36.33 46.10 5.70
C PHE A 4 -36.39 44.81 4.88
N TYR A 5 -37.14 44.79 3.78
CA TYR A 5 -37.24 43.64 2.88
C TYR A 5 -35.95 43.36 2.10
N TRP A 6 -35.17 44.40 1.77
CA TRP A 6 -33.86 44.23 1.12
C TRP A 6 -32.81 43.62 2.07
N VAL A 7 -32.85 44.01 3.34
CA VAL A 7 -31.93 43.47 4.37
C VAL A 7 -32.26 42.00 4.66
N THR A 8 -33.55 41.64 4.76
CA THR A 8 -33.95 40.24 4.97
C THR A 8 -33.68 39.36 3.74
N MET A 9 -33.82 39.90 2.53
CA MET A 9 -33.48 39.18 1.30
C MET A 9 -31.97 38.92 1.17
N MET A 10 -31.10 39.91 1.45
CA MET A 10 -29.65 39.71 1.46
C MET A 10 -29.22 38.70 2.53
N ALA A 11 -29.80 38.77 3.72
CA ALA A 11 -29.52 37.80 4.78
C ALA A 11 -29.88 36.37 4.36
N GLY A 12 -30.99 36.19 3.64
CA GLY A 12 -31.38 34.89 3.07
C GLY A 12 -30.38 34.37 2.04
N ILE A 13 -29.86 35.22 1.15
CA ILE A 13 -28.87 34.79 0.15
C ILE A 13 -27.55 34.34 0.81
N LEU A 14 -27.11 35.02 1.88
CA LEU A 14 -25.90 34.61 2.62
C LEU A 14 -26.06 33.27 3.34
N THR A 15 -27.24 32.95 3.87
CA THR A 15 -27.46 31.67 4.58
C THR A 15 -27.52 30.48 3.64
N LEU A 16 -28.06 30.64 2.42
CA LEU A 16 -28.04 29.58 1.40
C LEU A 16 -26.63 29.27 0.90
N ALA A 17 -25.74 30.25 0.80
CA ALA A 17 -24.34 30.02 0.40
C ALA A 17 -23.54 29.21 1.45
N GLY A 18 -23.92 29.28 2.73
CA GLY A 18 -23.28 28.54 3.82
C GLY A 18 -23.59 27.04 3.85
N CYS A 19 -24.69 26.59 3.21
CA CYS A 19 -25.06 25.17 3.15
C CYS A 19 -24.46 24.42 1.96
N SER A 20 -23.76 25.11 1.04
CA SER A 20 -23.17 24.51 -0.16
C SER A 20 -21.67 24.21 -0.03
N SER A 21 -21.03 24.48 1.11
CA SER A 21 -19.61 24.21 1.30
C SER A 21 -19.39 22.72 1.57
N GLN A 22 -19.08 21.96 0.52
CA GLN A 22 -18.54 20.61 0.71
C GLN A 22 -17.13 20.71 1.30
N PRO A 23 -16.78 19.93 2.33
CA PRO A 23 -15.41 19.86 2.83
C PRO A 23 -14.50 19.33 1.73
N GLU A 24 -13.29 19.87 1.64
CA GLU A 24 -12.29 19.45 0.68
C GLU A 24 -11.89 18.00 0.98
N TYR A 25 -12.33 17.06 0.13
CA TYR A 25 -11.98 15.65 0.26
C TYR A 25 -10.53 15.47 -0.21
N THR A 26 -9.61 15.42 0.76
CA THR A 26 -8.25 14.98 0.51
C THR A 26 -8.20 13.46 0.50
N SER A 27 -7.63 12.90 -0.57
CA SER A 27 -7.41 11.45 -0.65
C SER A 27 -6.60 10.98 0.56
N PRO A 28 -6.94 9.85 1.20
CA PRO A 28 -6.14 9.30 2.30
C PRO A 28 -4.70 8.92 1.89
N ASN A 29 -4.42 8.88 0.58
CA ASN A 29 -3.08 8.67 0.03
C ASN A 29 -2.45 9.96 -0.54
N ALA A 30 -3.07 11.13 -0.33
CA ALA A 30 -2.51 12.40 -0.77
C ALA A 30 -1.12 12.61 -0.15
N GLY A 31 -0.10 12.76 -1.00
CA GLY A 31 1.29 12.91 -0.58
C GLY A 31 2.03 11.62 -0.21
N ARG A 32 1.38 10.44 -0.27
CA ARG A 32 2.04 9.15 0.00
C ARG A 32 3.10 8.80 -1.03
N TYR A 33 2.85 9.14 -2.29
CA TYR A 33 3.73 8.82 -3.42
C TYR A 33 4.45 10.08 -3.89
N GLN A 34 5.76 9.96 -4.13
CA GLN A 34 6.58 11.06 -4.66
C GLN A 34 6.28 11.32 -6.13
N GLN A 35 5.76 10.33 -6.85
CA GLN A 35 5.46 10.41 -8.28
C GLN A 35 3.95 10.27 -8.49
N GLN A 36 3.37 11.18 -9.27
CA GLN A 36 1.96 11.10 -9.68
C GLN A 36 1.76 10.21 -10.91
N GLN A 37 2.80 10.08 -11.74
CA GLN A 37 2.82 9.31 -12.97
C GLN A 37 4.08 8.46 -12.98
N ASP A 38 3.95 7.25 -13.52
CA ASP A 38 5.09 6.37 -13.71
C ASP A 38 6.11 7.02 -14.66
N SER A 39 7.38 6.85 -14.35
CA SER A 39 8.49 7.35 -15.17
C SER A 39 9.39 6.22 -15.60
N THR A 40 9.99 6.35 -16.77
CA THR A 40 11.06 5.44 -17.19
C THR A 40 12.42 5.96 -16.74
N PRO A 41 13.41 5.06 -16.52
CA PRO A 41 14.80 5.46 -16.28
C PRO A 41 15.35 6.28 -17.45
N ALA A 42 16.25 7.23 -17.17
CA ALA A 42 16.83 8.13 -18.16
C ALA A 42 17.71 7.42 -19.22
N ARG A 43 18.14 6.19 -18.95
CA ARG A 43 18.90 5.36 -19.89
C ARG A 43 18.43 3.91 -19.80
N LEU A 44 18.71 3.15 -20.85
CA LEU A 44 18.56 1.71 -20.84
C LEU A 44 19.57 1.05 -19.89
N PRO A 45 19.22 -0.09 -19.26
CA PRO A 45 20.14 -0.88 -18.46
C PRO A 45 21.25 -1.46 -19.34
N THR A 46 22.43 -1.63 -18.76
CA THR A 46 23.56 -2.31 -19.38
C THR A 46 23.36 -3.83 -19.31
N LEU A 47 24.12 -4.58 -20.13
CA LEU A 47 24.07 -6.05 -20.11
C LEU A 47 24.36 -6.64 -18.71
N LEU A 48 25.27 -6.01 -17.96
CA LEU A 48 25.63 -6.44 -16.61
C LEU A 48 24.46 -6.25 -15.63
N GLU A 49 23.69 -5.17 -15.78
CA GLU A 49 22.51 -4.87 -14.95
C GLU A 49 21.30 -5.76 -15.28
N THR A 50 21.28 -6.39 -16.46
CA THR A 50 20.25 -7.34 -16.87
C THR A 50 20.62 -8.79 -16.62
N THR A 51 21.79 -9.05 -16.04
CA THR A 51 22.24 -10.42 -15.76
C THR A 51 21.59 -10.91 -14.46
N ASP A 52 20.84 -12.00 -14.54
CA ASP A 52 20.22 -12.60 -13.37
C ASP A 52 21.30 -13.05 -12.36
N PRO A 53 21.11 -12.76 -11.06
CA PRO A 53 22.02 -13.23 -10.04
C PRO A 53 21.92 -14.75 -9.90
N ALA A 54 23.07 -15.40 -9.70
CA ALA A 54 23.08 -16.81 -9.30
C ALA A 54 22.55 -16.93 -7.86
N PRO A 55 21.54 -17.79 -7.58
CA PRO A 55 21.08 -18.03 -6.22
C PRO A 55 22.22 -18.54 -5.33
N VAL A 56 22.33 -17.97 -4.13
CA VAL A 56 23.33 -18.36 -3.12
C VAL A 56 22.63 -18.60 -1.78
N ALA A 57 23.15 -19.56 -1.03
CA ALA A 57 22.64 -19.84 0.31
C ALA A 57 23.12 -18.76 1.29
N GLU A 58 22.18 -18.08 1.93
CA GLU A 58 22.47 -17.06 2.94
C GLU A 58 22.39 -17.65 4.37
N PRO A 59 23.12 -17.07 5.34
CA PRO A 59 22.96 -17.45 6.74
C PRO A 59 21.53 -17.23 7.22
N LEU A 60 21.05 -18.09 8.13
CA LEU A 60 19.71 -17.94 8.70
C LEU A 60 19.58 -16.59 9.42
N SER A 61 18.46 -15.91 9.18
CA SER A 61 18.15 -14.67 9.88
C SER A 61 17.90 -14.91 11.36
N ARG A 62 18.08 -13.87 12.19
CA ARG A 62 17.91 -13.98 13.65
C ARG A 62 16.53 -14.48 14.08
N GLY A 63 15.50 -14.25 13.27
CA GLY A 63 14.09 -14.49 13.61
C GLY A 63 13.33 -15.42 12.67
N GLY A 64 13.74 -15.55 11.40
CA GLY A 64 12.91 -16.16 10.36
C GLY A 64 12.59 -17.64 10.56
N ASN A 65 13.47 -18.39 11.24
CA ASN A 65 13.34 -19.83 11.45
C ASN A 65 13.12 -20.21 12.92
N ARG A 66 12.56 -19.30 13.73
CA ARG A 66 12.23 -19.61 15.12
C ARG A 66 10.95 -20.45 15.20
N PRO A 67 10.83 -21.36 16.19
CA PRO A 67 9.57 -22.00 16.50
C PRO A 67 8.46 -20.97 16.78
N TYR A 68 7.25 -21.25 16.33
CA TYR A 68 6.10 -20.35 16.45
C TYR A 68 4.80 -21.12 16.70
N GLN A 69 3.73 -20.39 17.02
CA GLN A 69 2.41 -20.96 17.33
C GLN A 69 1.32 -20.25 16.53
N VAL A 70 0.42 -21.02 15.91
CA VAL A 70 -0.76 -20.51 15.19
C VAL A 70 -1.97 -21.30 15.66
N PHE A 71 -3.01 -20.62 16.14
CA PHE A 71 -4.26 -21.23 16.65
C PHE A 71 -4.04 -22.34 17.71
N GLY A 72 -3.03 -22.20 18.56
CA GLY A 72 -2.70 -23.21 19.58
C GLY A 72 -1.76 -24.32 19.09
N GLN A 73 -1.56 -24.47 17.78
CA GLN A 73 -0.66 -25.48 17.22
C GLN A 73 0.78 -24.96 17.16
N HIS A 74 1.71 -25.75 17.69
CA HIS A 74 3.14 -25.45 17.66
C HIS A 74 3.80 -25.96 16.39
N TYR A 75 4.67 -25.12 15.81
CA TYR A 75 5.46 -25.41 14.62
C TYR A 75 6.94 -25.12 14.90
N SER A 76 7.82 -26.02 14.43
CA SER A 76 9.27 -25.85 14.51
C SER A 76 9.87 -26.02 13.13
N PRO A 77 10.34 -24.93 12.49
CA PRO A 77 11.06 -25.02 11.22
C PRO A 77 12.31 -25.88 11.33
N ILE A 78 12.65 -26.59 10.25
CA ILE A 78 13.90 -27.34 10.15
C ILE A 78 14.99 -26.36 9.70
N ALA A 79 16.04 -26.19 10.50
CA ALA A 79 17.04 -25.14 10.31
C ALA A 79 18.32 -25.61 9.61
N ASP A 80 18.51 -26.92 9.49
CA ASP A 80 19.74 -27.59 9.04
C ASP A 80 19.60 -28.28 7.68
N ILE A 81 18.42 -28.23 7.05
CA ILE A 81 18.18 -28.78 5.72
C ILE A 81 18.93 -27.96 4.67
N THR A 82 19.82 -28.64 3.94
CA THR A 82 20.55 -28.07 2.79
C THR A 82 19.93 -28.46 1.45
N VAL A 83 19.14 -29.54 1.42
CA VAL A 83 18.40 -30.01 0.24
C VAL A 83 17.05 -30.55 0.71
N PHE A 84 15.96 -30.04 0.13
CA PHE A 84 14.59 -30.52 0.38
C PHE A 84 13.86 -30.70 -0.94
N GLN A 85 13.16 -31.83 -1.09
CA GLN A 85 12.34 -32.10 -2.26
C GLN A 85 11.10 -32.87 -1.82
N GLU A 86 9.93 -32.34 -2.16
CA GLU A 86 8.63 -32.96 -1.88
C GLU A 86 7.69 -32.76 -3.08
N THR A 87 6.75 -33.69 -3.27
CA THR A 87 5.66 -33.56 -4.24
C THR A 87 4.34 -33.58 -3.47
N GLY A 88 3.46 -32.60 -3.73
CA GLY A 88 2.18 -32.46 -3.06
C GLY A 88 1.08 -31.93 -3.97
N ILE A 89 -0.08 -31.64 -3.38
CA ILE A 89 -1.21 -31.04 -4.10
C ILE A 89 -1.01 -29.52 -4.11
N ALA A 90 -0.98 -28.91 -5.31
CA ALA A 90 -0.89 -27.46 -5.44
C ALA A 90 -2.23 -26.79 -5.09
N SER A 91 -2.19 -25.76 -4.25
CA SER A 91 -3.33 -24.87 -3.95
C SER A 91 -3.06 -23.46 -4.47
N TRP A 92 -4.05 -22.83 -5.11
CA TRP A 92 -3.95 -21.44 -5.59
C TRP A 92 -4.39 -20.46 -4.50
N TYR A 93 -3.55 -19.46 -4.19
CA TYR A 93 -3.93 -18.29 -3.40
C TYR A 93 -4.04 -17.09 -4.34
N GLY A 94 -5.25 -16.81 -4.81
CA GLY A 94 -5.51 -15.61 -5.60
C GLY A 94 -7.00 -15.42 -5.86
N SER A 95 -7.47 -14.19 -5.63
CA SER A 95 -8.74 -13.62 -6.08
C SER A 95 -8.43 -12.36 -6.88
#